data_AF-A0A2M7WRW4-F1
#
_entry.id   AF-A0A2M7WRW4-F1
#
_cell.length_a   1.000
_cell.length_b   1.000
_cell.length_c   1.000
_cell.angle_alpha   90.00
_cell.angle_beta   90.00
_cell.angle_gamma   90.00
#
_symmetry.space_group_name_H-M   'P 1'
#
loop_
_entity.id
_entity.type
_entity.pdbx_description
1 polymer ?
#
loop_
_entity_poly.entity_id
_entity_poly.type
_entity_poly.pdbx_seq_one_letter_code
_entity_poly.pdbx_strand_id
1 'polypeptide(L)' 'MPPLEIIFNIVVIGISFVYWVIAFIIVYHLNRFGIGVQPKKFAAIFLFGSLVLASISTILFTKVDITMFIK' A
#
# COMPACT_ATOMS: atom_id res chain seq x y z
N MET A 1 3.99 -8.98 23.54
CA MET A 1 2.72 -9.07 22.79
C MET A 1 2.14 -10.46 22.98
N PRO A 2 0.87 -10.61 23.37
CA PRO A 2 0.20 -11.90 23.43
C PRO A 2 0.19 -12.59 22.05
N PRO A 3 0.18 -13.94 22.00
CA PRO A 3 0.30 -14.70 20.75
C PRO A 3 -0.79 -14.37 19.72
N LEU A 4 -2.00 -14.05 20.18
CA LEU A 4 -3.13 -13.69 19.33
C LEU A 4 -2.90 -12.39 18.55
N GLU A 5 -2.30 -11.37 19.18
CA GLU A 5 -1.99 -10.10 18.52
C GLU A 5 -0.97 -10.29 17.39
N ILE A 6 0.02 -11.16 17.61
CA ILE A 6 1.05 -11.46 16.61
C ILE A 6 0.40 -12.12 15.39
N ILE A 7 -0.44 -13.13 15.61
CA ILE A 7 -1.17 -13.82 14.52
C ILE A 7 -2.07 -12.84 13.78
N PHE A 8 -2.82 -12.01 14.50
CA PHE A 8 -3.70 -11.01 13.91
C PHE A 8 -2.92 -10.03 13.03
N ASN A 9 -1.80 -9.50 13.52
CA ASN A 9 -0.96 -8.57 12.76
C ASN A 9 -0.39 -9.22 11.49
N ILE A 10 0.06 -10.46 11.56
CA ILE A 10 0.55 -11.21 10.38
C ILE A 10 -0.56 -11.36 9.33
N VAL A 11 -1.78 -11.71 9.75
CA VAL A 11 -2.93 -11.85 8.84
C VAL A 11 -3.28 -10.51 8.20
N VAL A 12 -3.34 -9.43 8.98
CA VAL A 12 -3.64 -8.09 8.46
C VAL A 12 -2.60 -7.63 7.43
N ILE A 13 -1.32 -7.83 7.72
CA ILE A 13 -0.23 -7.50 6.78
C ILE A 13 -0.35 -8.35 5.51
N GLY A 14 -0.61 -9.65 5.65
CA GLY A 14 -0.79 -10.56 4.52
C GLY A 14 -1.95 -10.17 3.60
N ILE A 15 -3.12 -9.88 4.17
CA ILE A 15 -4.30 -9.44 3.41
C ILE A 15 -4.04 -8.09 2.72
N SER A 16 -3.39 -7.15 3.42
CA SER A 16 -3.05 -5.84 2.85
C SER A 16 -2.08 -5.96 1.67
N PHE A 17 -1.11 -6.88 1.75
CA PHE A 17 -0.21 -7.17 0.65
C PHE A 17 -0.95 -7.74 -0.57
N VAL A 18 -1.84 -8.72 -0.35
CA VAL A 18 -2.67 -9.30 -1.43
C VAL A 18 -3.53 -8.23 -2.09
N TYR A 19 -4.14 -7.34 -1.30
CA TYR A 19 -4.92 -6.22 -1.79
C TYR A 19 -4.12 -5.33 -2.75
N TRP A 20 -2.89 -4.92 -2.38
CA TRP A 20 -2.06 -4.07 -3.25
C TRP A 20 -1.59 -4.78 -4.51
N VAL A 21 -1.29 -6.07 -4.45
CA VAL A 21 -0.94 -6.87 -5.64
C VAL A 21 -2.12 -6.91 -6.62
N ILE A 22 -3.34 -7.19 -6.13
CA ILE A 22 -4.54 -7.22 -6.96
C ILE A 22 -4.84 -5.83 -7.54
N ALA A 23 -4.76 -4.78 -6.72
CA ALA A 23 -4.96 -3.41 -7.16
C ALA A 23 -3.97 -3.01 -8.29
N PHE A 24 -2.68 -3.40 -8.16
CA PHE A 24 -1.69 -3.20 -9.21
C PHE A 24 -2.11 -3.89 -10.52
N ILE A 25 -2.54 -5.15 -10.45
CA ILE A 25 -2.98 -5.92 -11.62
C ILE A 25 -4.17 -5.24 -12.30
N ILE A 26 -5.17 -4.79 -11.53
CA ILE A 26 -6.35 -4.10 -12.06
C ILE A 26 -5.93 -2.81 -12.77
N VAL A 27 -5.17 -1.95 -12.10
CA VAL A 27 -4.73 -0.66 -12.67
C VAL A 27 -3.84 -0.86 -13.90
N TYR A 28 -2.96 -1.86 -13.89
CA TYR A 28 -2.17 -2.23 -15.06
C TYR A 28 -3.04 -2.62 -16.25
N HIS A 29 -4.05 -3.47 -16.04
CA HIS A 29 -4.93 -3.89 -17.12
C HIS A 29 -5.79 -2.73 -17.63
N LEU A 30 -6.37 -1.91 -16.75
CA LEU A 30 -7.14 -0.74 -17.13
C LEU A 30 -6.31 0.27 -17.92
N ASN A 31 -5.08 0.57 -17.47
CA ASN A 31 -4.18 1.47 -18.19
C ASN A 31 -3.74 0.89 -19.54
N ARG A 32 -3.60 -0.44 -19.65
CA ARG A 32 -3.30 -1.10 -20.94
C ARG A 32 -4.43 -0.92 -21.95
N PHE A 33 -5.69 -0.87 -21.50
CA PHE A 33 -6.83 -0.73 -22.40
C PHE A 33 -7.15 0.72 -22.80
N GLY A 34 -6.72 1.73 -22.02
CA GLY A 34 -7.08 3.14 -22.28
C GLY A 34 -5.93 4.15 -22.38
N ILE A 35 -4.72 3.86 -21.88
CA ILE A 35 -3.69 4.87 -21.59
C ILE A 35 -2.31 4.40 -22.11
N GLY A 36 -2.15 4.38 -23.43
CA GLY A 36 -0.85 4.46 -24.11
C GLY A 36 0.10 3.26 -24.07
N VAL A 37 1.31 3.47 -24.60
CA VAL A 37 2.30 2.43 -24.92
C VAL A 37 3.09 1.87 -23.72
N GLN A 38 2.94 2.44 -22.51
CA GLN A 38 3.74 2.04 -21.33
C GLN A 38 2.89 1.84 -20.05
N PRO A 39 1.91 0.94 -20.06
CA PRO A 39 0.96 0.74 -18.95
C PRO A 39 1.62 0.28 -17.64
N LYS A 40 2.75 -0.43 -17.72
CA LYS A 40 3.50 -0.89 -16.53
C LYS A 40 4.06 0.27 -15.70
N LYS A 41 4.58 1.32 -16.34
CA LYS A 41 5.16 2.47 -15.63
C LYS A 41 4.08 3.27 -14.92
N PHE A 42 2.94 3.50 -15.58
CA PHE A 42 1.80 4.18 -14.97
C PHE A 42 1.24 3.40 -13.78
N ALA A 43 1.07 2.08 -13.90
CA ALA A 43 0.61 1.26 -12.79
C ALA A 43 1.59 1.26 -11.61
N ALA A 44 2.90 1.27 -11.88
CA ALA A 44 3.92 1.36 -10.83
C ALA A 44 3.91 2.71 -10.11
N ILE A 45 3.81 3.82 -10.85
CA ILE A 45 3.69 5.17 -10.26
C ILE A 45 2.42 5.27 -9.42
N PHE A 46 1.29 4.75 -9.91
CA PHE A 46 0.03 4.73 -9.17
C PHE A 46 0.15 3.91 -7.88
N LEU A 47 0.72 2.71 -7.95
CA LEU A 47 0.94 1.86 -6.79
C LEU A 47 1.82 2.58 -5.75
N PHE A 48 2.93 3.17 -6.18
CA PHE A 48 3.82 3.92 -5.31
C PHE A 48 3.10 5.10 -4.65
N GLY A 49 2.35 5.89 -5.42
CA GLY A 49 1.55 6.99 -4.88
C GLY A 49 0.50 6.53 -3.86
N SER A 50 -0.15 5.40 -4.11
CA SER A 50 -1.12 4.81 -3.18
C SER A 50 -0.48 4.31 -1.88
N LEU A 51 0.72 3.74 -1.94
CA LEU A 51 1.49 3.31 -0.76
C LEU A 51 1.87 4.51 0.11
N VAL A 52 2.34 5.59 -0.51
CA VAL A 52 2.68 6.84 0.20
C VAL A 52 1.45 7.42 0.88
N LEU A 53 0.32 7.55 0.17
CA LEU A 53 -0.93 8.07 0.73
C LEU A 53 -1.46 7.20 1.87
N ALA A 54 -1.44 5.87 1.71
CA ALA A 54 -1.85 4.94 2.76
C ALA A 54 -0.97 5.04 4.01
N SER A 55 0.34 5.19 3.83
CA SER A 55 1.30 5.37 4.93
C SER A 55 1.05 6.68 5.68
N ILE A 56 0.90 7.79 4.95
CA ILE A 56 0.58 9.11 5.54
C ILE A 56 -0.74 9.05 6.29
N SER A 57 -1.79 8.48 5.69
CA SER A 57 -3.09 8.33 6.33
C SER A 57 -3.01 7.51 7.62
N THR A 58 -2.25 6.42 7.61
CA THR A 58 -2.05 5.56 8.79
C THR A 58 -1.34 6.32 9.90
N ILE A 59 -0.26 7.04 9.60
CA ILE A 59 0.51 7.86 10.55
C ILE A 59 -0.40 8.92 11.20
N LEU A 60 -1.17 9.64 10.39
CA LEU A 60 -2.10 10.67 10.87
C LEU A 60 -3.21 10.07 11.73
N PHE A 61 -3.79 8.94 11.30
CA PHE A 61 -4.87 8.27 12.02
C PHE A 61 -4.42 7.75 13.39
N THR A 62 -3.24 7.13 13.44
CA THR A 62 -2.67 6.57 14.67
C THR A 62 -1.95 7.62 15.53
N LYS A 63 -1.87 8.88 15.07
CA LYS A 63 -1.18 10.00 15.72
C LYS A 63 0.25 9.63 16.14
N VAL A 64 0.97 8.93 15.25
CA VAL A 64 2.37 8.56 15.53
C VAL A 64 3.19 9.82 15.73
N ASP A 65 3.91 9.91 16.84
CA ASP A 65 4.89 10.95 17.06
C ASP A 65 6.14 10.69 16.21
N ILE A 66 6.24 11.41 15.10
CA ILE A 66 7.30 11.28 14.10
C ILE A 66 8.65 11.76 14.67
N THR A 67 8.63 12.55 15.75
CA THR A 67 9.83 13.05 16.44
C THR A 67 10.71 11.92 16.96
N MET A 68 10.14 10.74 17.25
CA MET A 68 10.89 9.55 17.65
C MET A 68 11.82 8.98 16.57
N PHE A 69 11.62 9.29 15.29
CA PHE A 69 12.41 8.75 14.17
C PHE A 69 13.45 9.74 13.62
N ILE A 70 13.41 10.99 14.07
CA ILE A 70 14.30 12.08 13.62
C ILE A 70 15.50 12.25 14.59
N LYS A 71 15.55 11.46 15.67
CA LYS A 71 16.57 11.52 16.71
C LYS A 71 17.63 10.45 16.57
#